data_AF-A0A976LHK0-F1
#
_entry.id   AF-A0A976LHK0-F1
#
_cell.length_a   1.000
_cell.length_b   1.000
_cell.length_c   1.000
_cell.angle_alpha   90.00
_cell.angle_beta   90.00
_cell.angle_gamma   90.00
#
_symmetry.space_group_name_H-M   'P 1'
#
loop_
_entity.id
_entity.type
_entity.pdbx_description
1 polymer ?
#
loop_
_entity_poly.entity_id
_entity_poly.type
_entity_poly.pdbx_seq_one_letter_code
_entity_poly.pdbx_strand_id
1 'polypeptide(L)'
;MRQGDLFVVFPEGYTSDGDVVLPFHTSLLQPALECDAMLYPVAIRYTRADGSLCSEADYEGDKSMLGSLLLMLTQPVILARLQFLPPLTSAGRHRRELAYEASRLIAGALDVPAPRKHAGTTAGPKA
;
A
#
# COMPACT_ATOMS: atom_id res chain seq x y z
N MET A 1 17.63 -6.39 -7.68
CA MET A 1 16.66 -7.38 -8.20
C MET A 1 17.16 -7.98 -9.52
N ARG A 2 18.32 -8.64 -9.54
CA ARG A 2 18.89 -9.17 -10.80
C ARG A 2 19.24 -10.67 -10.73
N GLN A 3 18.95 -11.34 -9.61
CA GLN A 3 19.22 -12.78 -9.43
C GLN A 3 17.97 -13.58 -9.00
N GLY A 4 16.76 -13.10 -9.34
CA GLY A 4 15.51 -13.77 -8.91
C GLY A 4 15.05 -13.40 -7.50
N ASP A 5 15.60 -12.31 -6.94
CA ASP A 5 15.26 -11.83 -5.60
C ASP A 5 13.80 -11.35 -5.52
N LEU A 6 13.06 -11.81 -4.52
CA LEU A 6 11.73 -11.32 -4.18
C LEU A 6 11.86 -10.15 -3.19
N PHE A 7 11.20 -9.03 -3.47
CA PHE A 7 11.09 -7.91 -2.52
C PHE A 7 9.63 -7.60 -2.25
N VAL A 8 9.36 -7.24 -1.00
CA VAL A 8 8.07 -6.75 -0.53
C VAL A 8 8.28 -5.33 -0.02
N VAL A 9 7.41 -4.42 -0.44
CA VAL A 9 7.42 -3.03 0.01
C VAL A 9 6.01 -2.63 0.43
N PHE A 10 5.91 -1.75 1.42
CA PHE A 10 4.66 -1.11 1.82
C PHE A 10 4.68 0.32 1.27
N PRO A 11 4.03 0.57 0.12
CA PRO A 11 4.24 1.80 -0.61
C PRO A 11 3.54 3.02 0.00
N GLU A 12 2.64 2.85 0.96
CA GLU A 12 1.94 3.96 1.64
C GLU A 12 2.82 4.74 2.62
N GLY A 13 3.95 4.16 3.07
CA GLY A 13 4.91 4.81 3.97
C GLY A 13 4.41 5.04 5.41
N TYR A 14 3.10 4.98 5.62
CA TYR A 14 2.38 5.15 6.88
C TYR A 14 1.23 4.13 6.97
N THR A 15 0.73 3.89 8.17
CA THR A 15 -0.47 3.11 8.43
C THR A 15 -1.68 4.05 8.35
N SER A 16 -2.71 3.72 7.57
CA SER A 16 -4.01 4.42 7.62
C SER A 16 -4.97 3.72 8.57
N ASP A 17 -6.07 4.41 8.89
CA ASP A 17 -7.24 3.87 9.61
C ASP A 17 -7.92 2.68 8.89
N GLY A 18 -7.52 2.37 7.65
CA GLY A 18 -8.04 1.29 6.83
C GLY A 18 -9.28 1.66 6.00
N ASP A 19 -9.74 2.91 6.12
CA ASP A 19 -10.89 3.44 5.37
C ASP A 19 -10.48 4.02 4.01
N VAL A 20 -9.19 4.27 3.81
CA VAL A 20 -8.62 4.75 2.55
C VAL A 20 -7.24 4.15 2.26
N VAL A 21 -6.94 3.93 0.98
CA VAL A 21 -5.59 3.62 0.50
C VAL A 21 -4.85 4.93 0.23
N LEU A 22 -3.74 5.15 0.92
CA LEU A 22 -2.95 6.37 0.76
C LEU A 22 -2.17 6.37 -0.58
N PRO A 23 -1.74 7.56 -1.06
CA PRO A 23 -0.89 7.65 -2.24
C PRO A 23 0.42 6.89 -2.06
N PHE A 24 0.78 6.07 -3.04
CA PHE A 24 2.00 5.27 -3.00
C PHE A 24 3.25 6.12 -3.26
N HIS A 25 4.28 5.94 -2.43
CA HIS A 25 5.62 6.49 -2.61
C HIS A 25 6.29 5.85 -3.84
N THR A 26 6.16 6.55 -4.96
CA THR A 26 6.62 6.09 -6.28
C THR A 26 8.11 5.79 -6.39
N SER A 27 8.96 6.30 -5.47
CA SER A 27 10.39 5.97 -5.40
C SER A 27 10.64 4.51 -5.04
N LEU A 28 9.74 3.87 -4.28
CA LEU A 28 9.87 2.47 -3.89
C LEU A 28 9.67 1.50 -5.07
N LEU A 29 9.07 1.96 -6.17
CA LEU A 29 8.87 1.16 -7.39
C LEU A 29 10.00 1.36 -8.42
N GLN A 30 10.95 2.28 -8.16
CA GLN A 30 12.07 2.55 -9.06
C GLN A 30 12.93 1.30 -9.36
N PRO A 31 13.28 0.45 -8.37
CA PRO A 31 14.08 -0.75 -8.64
C PRO A 31 13.34 -1.77 -9.51
N ALA A 32 12.01 -1.84 -9.39
CA ALA A 32 11.19 -2.74 -10.19
C ALA A 32 11.20 -2.34 -11.67
N LEU A 33 11.19 -1.03 -11.96
CA LEU A 33 11.30 -0.50 -13.32
C LEU A 33 12.69 -0.75 -13.93
N GLU A 34 13.75 -0.55 -13.15
CA GLU A 34 15.13 -0.75 -13.60
C GLU A 34 15.48 -2.21 -13.93
N CYS A 35 14.63 -3.14 -13.50
CA CYS A 35 14.81 -4.58 -13.70
C CYS A 35 13.70 -5.22 -14.52
N ASP A 36 12.79 -4.43 -15.11
CA ASP A 36 11.58 -4.92 -15.82
C ASP A 36 10.82 -6.00 -15.03
N ALA A 37 10.70 -5.80 -13.71
CA ALA A 37 10.14 -6.78 -12.80
C ALA A 37 8.60 -6.84 -12.89
N MET A 38 8.05 -8.02 -12.58
CA MET A 38 6.62 -8.18 -12.37
C MET A 38 6.24 -7.72 -10.95
N LEU A 39 5.25 -6.85 -10.85
CA LEU A 39 4.68 -6.41 -9.58
C LEU A 39 3.42 -7.21 -9.28
N TYR A 40 3.29 -7.66 -8.04
CA TYR A 40 2.11 -8.36 -7.55
C TYR A 40 1.44 -7.49 -6.49
N PRO A 41 0.35 -6.76 -6.83
CA PRO A 41 -0.37 -5.98 -5.85
C PRO A 41 -1.07 -6.94 -4.88
N VAL A 42 -0.91 -6.70 -3.58
CA VAL A 42 -1.55 -7.49 -2.53
C VAL A 42 -2.32 -6.53 -1.64
N ALA A 43 -3.64 -6.71 -1.59
CA ALA A 43 -4.49 -6.02 -0.64
C ALA A 43 -4.48 -6.76 0.69
N ILE A 44 -4.30 -6.02 1.79
CA ILE A 44 -4.33 -6.57 3.14
C ILE A 44 -5.36 -5.83 3.98
N ARG A 45 -6.17 -6.58 4.75
CA ARG A 45 -7.14 -6.02 5.70
C ARG A 45 -7.13 -6.79 7.00
N TYR A 46 -7.12 -6.06 8.12
CA TYR A 46 -7.21 -6.62 9.45
C TYR A 46 -8.64 -6.49 9.98
N THR A 47 -9.25 -7.61 10.38
CA THR A 47 -10.59 -7.64 10.98
C THR A 47 -10.57 -8.34 12.32
N ARG A 48 -11.54 -8.01 13.18
CA ARG A 48 -11.84 -8.80 14.38
C ARG A 48 -12.53 -10.11 14.01
N ALA A 49 -12.75 -10.98 15.00
CA ALA A 49 -13.45 -12.25 14.80
C ALA A 49 -14.89 -12.08 14.27
N ASP A 50 -15.55 -10.96 14.58
CA ASP A 50 -16.90 -10.62 14.10
C ASP A 50 -16.91 -10.01 12.68
N GLY A 51 -15.75 -9.84 12.05
CA GLY A 51 -15.61 -9.26 10.71
C GLY A 51 -15.54 -7.73 10.66
N SER A 52 -15.71 -7.04 11.80
CA SER A 52 -15.51 -5.58 11.87
C SER A 52 -14.04 -5.21 11.68
N LEU A 53 -13.78 -4.00 11.17
CA LEU A 53 -12.42 -3.48 11.00
C LEU A 53 -11.70 -3.42 12.36
N CYS A 54 -10.45 -3.89 12.38
CA CYS A 54 -9.64 -3.83 13.59
C CYS A 54 -9.01 -2.44 13.72
N SER A 55 -9.78 -1.46 14.18
CA SER A 55 -9.31 -0.09 14.48
C SER A 55 -8.28 -0.02 15.62
N GLU A 56 -8.00 -1.13 16.28
CA GLU A 56 -6.97 -1.24 17.32
C GLU A 56 -5.58 -1.53 16.73
N ALA A 57 -5.53 -1.91 15.44
CA ALA A 57 -4.29 -1.98 14.67
C ALA A 57 -3.88 -0.63 14.06
N ASP A 58 -4.70 0.41 14.26
CA ASP A 58 -4.47 1.74 13.75
C ASP A 58 -3.35 2.47 14.53
N TYR A 59 -2.30 2.87 13.80
CA TYR A 59 -1.13 3.60 14.30
C TYR A 59 -1.16 5.05 13.80
N GLU A 60 -2.29 5.74 13.99
CA GLU A 60 -2.45 7.15 13.64
C GLU A 60 -2.41 8.06 14.90
N GLY A 61 -1.72 9.21 14.79
CA GLY A 61 -1.65 10.26 15.82
C GLY A 61 -0.55 10.10 16.89
N ASP A 62 -0.82 10.64 18.10
CA ASP A 62 0.06 10.61 19.29
C ASP A 62 0.11 9.24 20.01
N LYS A 63 -0.36 8.17 19.35
CA LYS A 63 -0.35 6.82 19.91
C LYS A 63 1.09 6.33 19.98
N SER A 64 1.61 6.15 21.20
CA SER A 64 2.89 5.49 21.39
C SER A 64 2.84 4.06 20.83
N MET A 65 3.95 3.59 20.26
CA MET A 65 4.11 2.20 19.80
C MET A 65 3.66 1.15 20.84
N LEU A 66 3.93 1.42 22.12
CA LEU A 66 3.48 0.58 23.24
C LEU A 66 1.95 0.61 23.42
N GLY A 67 1.31 1.76 23.25
CA GLY A 67 -0.15 1.90 23.33
C GLY A 67 -0.88 1.09 22.26
N SER A 68 -0.45 1.20 21.00
CA SER A 68 -1.01 0.39 19.90
C SER A 68 -0.74 -1.11 20.09
N LEU A 69 0.44 -1.48 20.59
CA LEU A 69 0.75 -2.88 20.88
C LEU A 69 -0.13 -3.45 22.00
N LEU A 70 -0.35 -2.70 23.09
CA LEU A 70 -1.24 -3.14 24.17
C LEU A 70 -2.68 -3.30 23.69
N LEU A 71 -3.19 -2.38 22.86
CA LEU A 71 -4.53 -2.52 22.27
C LEU A 71 -4.65 -3.78 21.42
N MET A 72 -3.67 -4.05 20.54
CA MET A 72 -3.63 -5.32 19.79
C MET A 72 -3.63 -6.55 20.69
N LEU A 73 -2.91 -6.52 21.83
CA LEU A 73 -2.87 -7.62 22.80
C LEU A 73 -4.18 -7.78 23.58
N THR A 74 -5.02 -6.74 23.66
CA THR A 74 -6.36 -6.85 24.26
C THR A 74 -7.39 -7.49 23.33
N GLN A 75 -7.09 -7.63 22.03
CA GLN A 75 -7.96 -8.35 21.12
C GLN A 75 -7.78 -9.87 21.22
N PRO A 76 -8.87 -10.63 21.40
CA PRO A 76 -8.78 -12.08 21.49
C PRO A 76 -8.31 -12.72 20.17
N VAL A 77 -8.67 -12.12 19.03
CA VAL A 77 -8.29 -12.58 17.68
C VAL A 77 -8.21 -11.38 16.73
N ILE A 78 -7.11 -11.28 15.99
CA ILE A 78 -6.96 -10.39 14.82
C ILE A 78 -6.78 -11.27 13.58
N LEU A 79 -7.64 -11.10 12.59
CA LEU A 79 -7.59 -11.83 11.32
C LEU A 79 -7.00 -10.94 10.22
N ALA A 80 -5.90 -11.38 9.61
CA ALA A 80 -5.34 -10.76 8.43
C ALA A 80 -5.87 -11.44 7.16
N ARG A 81 -6.62 -10.71 6.34
CA ARG A 81 -7.05 -11.17 5.01
C ARG A 81 -6.12 -10.58 3.96
N LEU A 82 -5.52 -11.45 3.16
CA LEU A 82 -4.69 -11.07 2.02
C LEU A 82 -5.40 -11.46 0.73
N GLN A 83 -5.46 -10.53 -0.22
CA GLN A 83 -5.96 -10.76 -1.56
C GLN A 83 -4.88 -10.41 -2.57
N PHE A 84 -4.42 -11.44 -3.29
CA PHE A 84 -3.47 -11.28 -4.38
C PHE A 84 -4.21 -10.85 -5.64
N LEU A 85 -3.71 -9.78 -6.28
CA LEU A 85 -4.33 -9.18 -7.45
C LEU A 85 -3.54 -9.52 -8.72
N PRO A 86 -4.13 -9.33 -9.91
CA PRO A 86 -3.45 -9.59 -11.16
C PRO A 86 -2.11 -8.86 -11.25
N PRO A 87 -1.07 -9.53 -11.78
CA PRO A 87 0.26 -8.95 -11.82
C PRO A 87 0.34 -7.79 -12.82
N LEU A 88 1.14 -6.79 -12.47
CA LEU A 88 1.42 -5.62 -13.30
C LEU A 88 2.83 -5.73 -13.87
N THR A 89 2.97 -5.48 -15.17
CA THR A 89 4.28 -5.33 -15.81
C THR A 89 4.81 -3.92 -15.62
N SER A 90 6.08 -3.78 -15.21
CA SER A 90 6.76 -2.49 -15.17
C SER A 90 7.33 -2.07 -16.52
N ALA A 91 7.44 -2.98 -17.49
CA ALA A 91 8.10 -2.73 -18.77
C ALA A 91 7.41 -1.60 -19.55
N GLY A 92 8.19 -0.58 -19.91
CA GLY A 92 7.70 0.57 -20.68
C GLY A 92 6.74 1.51 -19.95
N ARG A 93 6.59 1.39 -18.62
CA ARG A 93 5.69 2.24 -17.83
C ARG A 93 6.43 3.27 -16.98
N HIS A 94 5.74 4.34 -16.60
CA HIS A 94 6.28 5.30 -15.63
C HIS A 94 5.97 4.91 -14.18
N ARG A 95 6.92 5.15 -13.26
CA ARG A 95 6.76 4.87 -11.81
C ARG A 95 5.48 5.40 -11.19
N ARG A 96 5.03 6.58 -11.64
CA ARG A 96 3.79 7.20 -11.13
C ARG A 96 2.54 6.48 -11.62
N GLU A 97 2.55 5.99 -12.85
CA GLU A 97 1.43 5.26 -13.44
C GLU A 97 1.29 3.90 -12.78
N LEU A 98 2.41 3.21 -12.60
CA LEU A 98 2.46 1.90 -11.94
C LEU A 98 2.00 1.98 -10.49
N ALA A 99 2.45 3.01 -9.75
CA ALA A 99 2.02 3.25 -8.37
C ALA A 99 0.52 3.55 -8.28
N TYR A 100 0.00 4.39 -9.19
CA TYR A 100 -1.42 4.74 -9.23
C TYR A 100 -2.30 3.55 -9.62
N GLU A 101 -1.86 2.73 -10.57
CA GLU A 101 -2.60 1.53 -10.97
C GLU A 101 -2.64 0.49 -9.85
N ALA A 102 -1.50 0.23 -9.21
CA ALA A 102 -1.41 -0.68 -8.08
C ALA A 102 -2.31 -0.22 -6.91
N SER A 103 -2.27 1.07 -6.55
CA SER A 103 -3.10 1.60 -5.48
C SER A 103 -4.59 1.56 -5.82
N ARG A 104 -4.98 1.83 -7.07
CA ARG A 104 -6.37 1.69 -7.53
C ARG A 104 -6.86 0.26 -7.46
N LEU A 105 -6.05 -0.72 -7.86
CA LEU A 105 -6.40 -2.14 -7.79
C LEU A 105 -6.59 -2.60 -6.34
N ILE A 106 -5.68 -2.18 -5.45
CA ILE A 106 -5.75 -2.49 -4.02
C ILE A 106 -6.98 -1.84 -3.38
N ALA A 107 -7.25 -0.57 -3.68
CA ALA A 107 -8.44 0.13 -3.19
C ALA A 107 -9.74 -0.55 -3.65
N GLY A 108 -9.82 -0.95 -4.92
CA GLY A 108 -10.97 -1.69 -5.44
C GLY A 108 -11.16 -3.06 -4.79
N ALA A 109 -10.07 -3.76 -4.46
CA ALA A 109 -10.14 -5.03 -3.75
C ALA A 109 -10.60 -4.89 -2.29
N LEU A 110 -10.27 -3.76 -1.67
CA LEU A 110 -10.65 -3.42 -0.31
C LEU A 110 -12.03 -2.73 -0.22
N ASP A 111 -12.65 -2.39 -1.35
CA ASP A 111 -13.88 -1.59 -1.42
C ASP A 111 -13.74 -0.25 -0.67
N VAL A 112 -12.62 0.44 -0.90
CA VAL A 112 -12.31 1.75 -0.31
C VAL A 112 -12.01 2.78 -1.40
N PRO A 113 -12.11 4.09 -1.10
CA PRO A 113 -11.75 5.13 -2.06
C PRO A 113 -10.30 4.98 -2.54
N ALA A 114 -10.13 5.00 -3.86
CA ALA A 114 -8.81 5.01 -4.47
C ALA A 114 -8.13 6.38 -4.27
N PRO A 115 -6.80 6.41 -4.09
CA PRO A 115 -6.08 7.67 -3.95
C PRO A 115 -6.19 8.52 -5.22
N ARG A 116 -6.21 9.85 -5.07
CA ARG A 116 -6.24 10.77 -6.21
C ARG A 116 -4.95 10.66 -7.03
N LYS A 117 -5.10 10.64 -8.36
CA LYS A 117 -3.97 10.73 -9.30
C LYS A 117 -3.25 12.05 -9.07
N HIS A 118 -1.98 12.02 -8.65
CA HIS A 118 -1.18 13.24 -8.60
C HIS A 118 -1.01 13.78 -10.02
N ALA A 119 -1.60 14.94 -10.31
CA ALA A 119 -1.29 15.71 -11.51
C ALA A 119 0.20 16.10 -11.44
N GLY A 120 1.00 15.66 -12.40
CA GLY A 120 2.41 16.00 -12.43
C GLY A 120 2.60 17.51 -12.46
N THR A 121 3.43 18.05 -11.57
CA THR A 121 4.01 19.38 -11.74
C THR A 121 4.65 19.43 -13.13
N THR A 122 4.06 20.20 -14.04
CA THR A 122 4.73 20.66 -15.26
C THR A 122 6.04 21.31 -14.84
N ALA A 123 7.15 20.81 -15.38
CA ALA A 123 8.45 21.42 -15.23
C ALA A 123 8.34 22.91 -15.56
N GLY A 124 8.66 23.76 -14.58
CA GLY A 124 8.76 25.21 -14.78
C GLY A 124 9.86 25.54 -15.79
N PRO A 125 9.82 26.75 -16.40
CA PRO A 125 10.72 27.10 -17.49
C PRO A 125 12.16 27.12 -16.98
N LYS A 126 13.08 26.52 -17.73
CA LYS A 126 14.51 26.76 -17.54
C LYS A 126 14.79 28.23 -17.84
N ALA A 127 15.28 28.95 -16.83
CA ALA A 127 15.96 30.23 -17.01
C ALA A 127 17.38 30.01 -17.53
#